data_AF-A0A2W4K1W0-F1
#
_entry.id   AF-A0A2W4K1W0-F1
#
_cell.length_a   1.000
_cell.length_b   1.000
_cell.length_c   1.000
_cell.angle_alpha   90.00
_cell.angle_beta   90.00
_cell.angle_gamma   90.00
#
_symmetry.space_group_name_H-M   'P 1'
#
loop_
_entity.id
_entity.type
_entity.pdbx_description
1 polymer ?
#
loop_
_entity_poly.entity_id
_entity_poly.type
_entity_poly.pdbx_seq_one_letter_code
_entity_poly.pdbx_strand_id
1 'polypeptide(L)'
;MYLTEHAHPWKKQLYVKGRKLPAAAVWIEMAVNNLSVEDAMDNWDLPREVILEVLQYCEANKTLLEMEAAEEGRLLQEKGVTLGRPTACR
;
A
#
# COMPACT_ATOMS: atom_id res chain seq x y z
N MET A 1 -12.96 12.94 -1.81
CA MET A 1 -12.50 11.57 -2.12
C MET A 1 -11.33 11.66 -3.07
N TYR A 2 -10.14 11.54 -2.51
CA TYR A 2 -8.86 11.47 -3.21
C TYR A 2 -8.47 10.01 -3.51
N LEU A 3 -9.16 9.06 -2.89
CA LEU A 3 -9.05 7.64 -3.17
C LEU A 3 -10.11 7.18 -4.18
N THR A 4 -9.72 6.28 -5.08
CA THR A 4 -10.58 5.74 -6.14
C THR A 4 -10.39 4.23 -6.27
N GLU A 5 -11.47 3.52 -6.55
CA GLU A 5 -11.40 2.10 -6.89
C GLU A 5 -10.73 1.92 -8.25
N HIS A 6 -9.78 0.99 -8.31
CA HIS A 6 -9.21 0.56 -9.57
C HIS A 6 -9.73 -0.84 -9.88
N ALA A 7 -10.21 -1.06 -11.11
CA ALA A 7 -10.62 -2.39 -11.52
C ALA A 7 -9.41 -3.32 -11.54
N HIS A 8 -9.30 -4.20 -10.55
CA HIS A 8 -8.31 -5.26 -10.50
C HIS A 8 -9.04 -6.59 -10.28
N PRO A 9 -8.61 -7.71 -10.90
CA PRO A 9 -9.34 -8.98 -10.89
C PRO A 9 -9.59 -9.56 -9.49
N TRP A 10 -8.73 -9.23 -8.52
CA TRP A 10 -8.82 -9.73 -7.14
C TRP A 10 -8.51 -8.67 -6.07
N LYS A 11 -7.98 -7.50 -6.46
CA LYS A 11 -7.55 -6.45 -5.53
C LYS A 11 -8.67 -5.40 -5.43
N LYS A 12 -9.20 -5.20 -4.22
CA LYS A 12 -10.30 -4.30 -3.87
C LYS A 12 -9.84 -3.03 -3.16
N GLN A 13 -8.55 -2.89 -2.84
CA GLN A 13 -8.06 -1.67 -2.20
C GLN A 13 -8.23 -0.42 -3.07
N LEU A 14 -8.37 0.72 -2.41
CA LEU A 14 -8.41 2.02 -3.07
C LEU A 14 -7.01 2.52 -3.46
N TYR A 15 -6.98 3.30 -4.53
CA TYR A 15 -5.79 3.91 -5.09
C TYR A 15 -5.87 5.43 -5.00
N VAL A 16 -4.72 6.10 -4.89
CA VAL A 16 -4.64 7.55 -4.98
C VAL A 16 -5.03 8.00 -6.38
N LYS A 17 -6.04 8.85 -6.48
CA LYS A 17 -6.57 9.35 -7.76
C LYS A 17 -5.47 9.98 -8.61
N GLY A 18 -5.39 9.56 -9.87
CA GLY A 18 -4.38 10.05 -10.82
C GLY A 18 -3.00 9.42 -10.66
N ARG A 19 -2.82 8.47 -9.73
CA ARG A 19 -1.57 7.71 -9.55
C ARG A 19 -1.88 6.21 -9.51
N LYS A 20 -0.92 5.39 -9.93
CA LYS A 20 -0.98 3.92 -9.74
C LYS A 20 -0.48 3.52 -8.35
N LEU A 21 -0.83 4.30 -7.33
CA LEU A 21 -0.32 4.18 -5.97
C LEU A 21 -1.43 3.65 -5.05
N PRO A 22 -1.32 2.42 -4.53
CA PRO A 22 -2.27 1.90 -3.56
C PRO A 22 -2.19 2.63 -2.22
N ALA A 23 -3.34 2.84 -1.57
CA ALA A 23 -3.40 3.45 -0.24
C ALA A 23 -2.57 2.66 0.79
N ALA A 24 -2.61 1.33 0.71
CA ALA A 24 -1.86 0.45 1.61
C ALA A 24 -0.34 0.63 1.52
N ALA A 25 0.21 0.95 0.34
CA ALA A 25 1.65 1.15 0.19
C ALA A 25 2.14 2.37 0.96
N VAL A 26 1.41 3.49 0.87
CA VAL A 26 1.72 4.71 1.63
C VAL A 26 1.62 4.42 3.14
N TRP A 27 0.56 3.75 3.58
CA TRP A 27 0.38 3.40 4.99
C TRP A 27 1.46 2.47 5.53
N ILE A 28 1.80 1.40 4.80
CA ILE A 28 2.87 0.46 5.18
C ILE A 28 4.21 1.18 5.23
N GLU A 29 4.53 2.02 4.23
CA GLU A 29 5.79 2.75 4.23
C GLU A 29 5.90 3.71 5.39
N MET A 30 4.81 4.42 5.72
CA MET A 30 4.74 5.28 6.91
C MET A 30 4.92 4.47 8.19
N ALA A 31 4.28 3.31 8.31
CA ALA A 31 4.37 2.46 9.48
C ALA A 31 5.76 1.84 9.65
N VAL A 32 6.39 1.39 8.56
CA VAL A 32 7.74 0.77 8.57
C VAL A 32 8.82 1.80 8.88
N ASN A 33 8.74 2.99 8.27
CA ASN A 33 9.75 4.04 8.43
C ASN A 33 9.42 5.04 9.55
N ASN A 34 8.31 4.85 10.27
CA ASN A 34 7.78 5.79 11.29
C ASN A 34 7.70 7.24 10.76
N LEU A 35 7.25 7.41 9.51
CA LEU A 35 7.15 8.73 8.87
C LEU A 35 6.00 9.52 9.48
N SER A 36 6.22 10.82 9.65
CA SER A 36 5.13 11.74 9.95
C SER A 36 4.26 11.98 8.70
N VAL A 37 3.08 12.58 8.90
CA VAL A 37 2.22 12.99 7.77
C VAL A 37 2.96 13.96 6.84
N GLU A 38 3.80 14.85 7.40
CA GLU A 38 4.55 15.84 6.63
C GLU A 38 5.66 15.20 5.81
N ASP A 39 6.39 14.23 6.38
CA ASP A 39 7.40 13.47 5.65
C ASP A 39 6.77 12.65 4.53
N ALA A 40 5.61 12.04 4.78
CA ALA A 40 4.90 11.27 3.77
C ALA A 40 4.37 12.16 2.64
N MET A 41 3.99 13.41 2.95
CA MET A 41 3.60 14.39 1.94
C MET A 41 4.77 14.72 1.01
N ASP A 42 5.96 14.94 1.57
CA ASP A 42 7.17 15.24 0.80
C ASP A 42 7.61 14.02 -0.03
N ASN A 43 7.70 12.85 0.60
CA ASN A 43 8.16 11.63 -0.03
C ASN A 43 7.26 11.16 -1.18
N TRP A 44 5.94 11.25 -0.99
CA TRP A 44 4.97 10.85 -2.01
C TRP A 44 4.50 12.02 -2.87
N ASP A 45 4.90 13.26 -2.60
CA ASP A 45 4.37 14.46 -3.26
C ASP A 45 2.82 14.47 -3.24
N LEU A 46 2.25 14.20 -2.05
CA LEU A 46 0.79 14.12 -1.85
C LEU A 46 0.29 15.22 -0.92
N PRO A 47 -0.92 15.76 -1.15
CA PRO A 47 -1.54 16.68 -0.21
C PRO A 47 -1.84 15.99 1.12
N ARG A 48 -1.77 16.76 2.21
CA ARG A 48 -2.10 16.30 3.58
C ARG A 48 -3.42 15.55 3.66
N GLU A 49 -4.44 16.08 2.98
CA GLU A 49 -5.79 15.49 2.98
C GLU A 49 -5.82 14.07 2.43
N VAL A 50 -5.01 13.78 1.40
CA VAL A 50 -4.90 12.45 0.81
C VAL A 50 -4.29 11.48 1.81
N ILE A 51 -3.23 11.91 2.50
CA ILE A 51 -2.55 11.05 3.49
C ILE A 51 -3.46 10.75 4.66
N LEU A 52 -4.20 11.74 5.16
CA LEU A 52 -5.18 11.53 6.22
C LEU A 52 -6.31 10.58 5.80
N GLU A 53 -6.81 10.70 4.56
CA GLU A 53 -7.81 9.78 4.00
C GLU A 53 -7.25 8.36 3.87
N VAL A 54 -6.01 8.21 3.42
CA VAL A 54 -5.29 6.92 3.37
C VAL A 54 -5.19 6.30 4.75
N LEU A 55 -4.74 7.05 5.75
CA LEU A 55 -4.60 6.57 7.13
C LEU A 55 -5.95 6.07 7.67
N GLN A 56 -7.02 6.86 7.52
CA GLN A 56 -8.37 6.47 7.93
C GLN A 56 -8.86 5.22 7.19
N TYR A 57 -8.67 5.18 5.86
CA TYR A 57 -9.10 4.06 5.04
C TYR A 57 -8.37 2.78 5.45
N CYS A 58 -7.04 2.83 5.59
CA CYS A 58 -6.23 1.68 5.98
C CYS A 58 -6.58 1.21 7.39
N GLU A 59 -6.79 2.12 8.34
CA GLU A 59 -7.18 1.78 9.71
C GLU A 59 -8.55 1.05 9.75
N ALA A 60 -9.52 1.52 8.97
CA ALA A 60 -10.85 0.91 8.88
C ALA A 60 -10.88 -0.40 8.07
N ASN A 61 -9.91 -0.62 7.18
CA ASN A 61 -9.90 -1.75 6.23
C ASN A 61 -8.68 -2.68 6.41
N LYS A 62 -8.02 -2.68 7.58
CA LYS A 62 -6.84 -3.52 7.86
C LYS A 62 -7.03 -4.97 7.43
N THR A 63 -8.16 -5.58 7.81
CA THR A 63 -8.49 -6.96 7.47
C THR A 63 -8.58 -7.20 5.96
N LEU A 64 -9.10 -6.24 5.18
CA LEU A 64 -9.12 -6.34 3.72
C LEU A 64 -7.69 -6.36 3.16
N LEU A 65 -6.86 -5.43 3.63
CA LEU A 65 -5.48 -5.30 3.18
C LEU A 65 -4.64 -6.54 3.51
N GLU A 66 -4.84 -7.14 4.68
CA GLU A 66 -4.18 -8.39 5.09
C GLU A 66 -4.59 -9.57 4.20
N MET A 67 -5.88 -9.71 3.90
CA MET A 67 -6.36 -10.75 2.98
C MET A 67 -5.79 -10.58 1.57
N GLU A 68 -5.73 -9.33 1.07
CA GLU A 68 -5.14 -9.03 -0.24
C GLU A 68 -3.64 -9.29 -0.26
N ALA A 69 -2.91 -8.97 0.81
CA ALA A 69 -1.48 -9.23 0.93
C ALA A 69 -1.17 -10.73 0.97
N ALA A 70 -2.01 -11.52 1.67
CA ALA A 70 -1.88 -12.98 1.70
C ALA A 70 -2.13 -13.60 0.32
N GLU A 71 -3.17 -13.15 -0.40
CA GLU A 71 -3.46 -13.62 -1.76
C GLU A 71 -2.38 -13.19 -2.75
N GLU A 72 -1.85 -11.97 -2.63
CA GLU A 72 -0.71 -11.52 -3.43
C GLU A 72 0.52 -12.41 -3.19
N GLY A 73 0.82 -12.72 -1.93
CA GLY A 73 1.90 -13.62 -1.56
C GLY A 73 1.72 -15.02 -2.16
N ARG A 74 0.51 -15.58 -2.10
CA ARG A 74 0.18 -16.87 -2.71
C ARG A 74 0.35 -16.84 -4.23
N LEU A 75 -0.19 -15.84 -4.91
CA LEU A 75 -0.05 -15.68 -6.37
C LEU A 75 1.42 -15.52 -6.79
N LEU A 76 2.23 -14.83 -5.98
CA LEU A 76 3.67 -14.70 -6.21
C LEU A 76 4.39 -16.04 -6.05
N GLN A 77 4.05 -16.82 -5.02
CA GLN A 77 4.58 -18.17 -4.82
C GLN A 77 4.19 -19.11 -5.97
N GLU A 78 2.94 -19.09 -6.42
CA GLU A 78 2.47 -19.89 -7.58
C GLU A 78 3.18 -19.51 -8.88
N LYS A 79 3.55 -18.24 -9.05
CA LYS A 79 4.37 -17.76 -10.18
C LYS A 79 5.86 -18.09 -10.02
N GLY A 80 6.27 -18.77 -8.95
CA GLY A 80 7.66 -19.12 -8.67
C GLY A 80 8.51 -17.95 -8.18
N VAL A 81 7.91 -16.83 -7.78
CA VAL A 81 8.61 -15.71 -7.15
C VAL A 81 8.83 -16.06 -5.67
N THR A 82 10.06 -16.44 -5.34
CA THR A 82 10.46 -16.62 -3.94
C THR A 82 10.57 -15.23 -3.30
N LEU A 83 9.61 -14.88 -2.45
CA LEU A 83 9.73 -13.71 -1.56
C LEU A 83 10.81 -14.01 -0.52
N GLY A 84 12.07 -13.75 -0.92
CA GLY A 84 13.24 -14.07 -0.13
C GLY A 84 14.41 -14.51 -1.00
N ARG A 85 15.26 -13.55 -1.38
CA ARG A 85 16.69 -13.79 -1.23
C ARG A 85 17.13 -12.88 -0.08
N PRO A 86 17.69 -13.40 1.02
CA PRO A 86 18.52 -12.52 1.82
C PRO A 86 19.57 -11.97 0.85
N THR A 87 19.69 -10.65 0.77
CA THR A 87 20.87 -10.05 0.16
C THR A 87 22.05 -10.54 0.98
N ALA A 88 22.66 -11.64 0.54
CA ALA A 88 24.07 -11.88 0.80
C ALA A 88 24.79 -10.74 0.07
N CYS A 89 24.90 -9.60 0.76
CA CYS A 89 25.94 -8.64 0.44
C CYS A 89 27.28 -9.38 0.55
N ARG A 90 28.08 -9.10 -0.46
CA ARG A 90 29.26 -9.83 -0.94
C ARG A 90 30.42 -9.81 0.04
#